data_AF-A0A1Q3BT90-F1
#
_entry.id   AF-A0A1Q3BT90-F1
#
_cell.length_a   1.000
_cell.length_b   1.000
_cell.length_c   1.000
_cell.angle_alpha   90.00
_cell.angle_beta   90.00
_cell.angle_gamma   90.00
#
_symmetry.space_group_name_H-M   'P 1'
#
loop_
_entity.id
_entity.type
_entity.pdbx_description
1 polymer ?
#
loop_
_entity_poly.entity_id
_entity_poly.type
_entity_poly.pdbx_seq_one_letter_code
_entity_poly.pdbx_strand_id
1 'polypeptide(L)'
;MVDGECVADLPQEVFEAGAKEWEFALIGICVGKKVPFKALQAVLNRKWAKTGMFSIHTAENGIYVFKCASREVRDWILDNSPWDVWGAHLALRLWERDTPP
;
A
#
# COMPACT_ATOMS: atom_id res chain seq x y z
N MET A 1 -26.94 -33.88 -9.05
CA MET A 1 -26.71 -32.51 -8.56
C MET A 1 -25.21 -32.30 -8.71
N VAL A 2 -24.79 -31.45 -9.63
CA VAL A 2 -23.39 -31.12 -9.84
C VAL A 2 -23.05 -29.99 -8.88
N ASP A 3 -22.09 -30.22 -7.99
CA ASP A 3 -21.64 -29.22 -7.01
C ASP A 3 -21.08 -28.02 -7.76
N GLY A 4 -21.84 -26.93 -7.70
CA GLY A 4 -21.63 -25.71 -8.48
C GLY A 4 -20.55 -24.82 -7.88
N GLU A 5 -19.30 -25.28 -7.87
CA GLU A 5 -18.16 -24.39 -7.67
C GLU A 5 -17.69 -23.87 -9.03
N CYS A 6 -18.10 -22.65 -9.38
CA CYS A 6 -17.54 -21.94 -10.52
C CYS A 6 -16.17 -21.39 -10.10
N VAL A 7 -15.13 -22.22 -10.20
CA VAL A 7 -13.76 -21.76 -10.06
C VAL A 7 -13.38 -21.10 -11.37
N ALA A 8 -13.32 -19.77 -11.38
CA ALA A 8 -12.79 -19.03 -12.51
C ALA A 8 -11.27 -19.28 -12.60
N ASP A 9 -10.84 -20.00 -13.64
CA ASP A 9 -9.42 -20.12 -13.97
C ASP A 9 -8.97 -18.81 -14.61
N LEU A 10 -8.43 -17.90 -13.79
CA LEU A 10 -7.90 -16.63 -14.25
C LEU A 10 -6.57 -16.87 -14.97
N PRO A 11 -6.43 -16.47 -16.24
CA PRO A 11 -5.17 -16.63 -16.96
C PRO A 11 -4.01 -15.96 -16.23
N GLN A 12 -2.82 -16.55 -16.32
CA GLN A 12 -1.61 -16.04 -15.67
C GLN A 12 -1.33 -14.57 -16.04
N GLU A 13 -1.65 -14.19 -17.28
CA GLU A 13 -1.49 -12.83 -17.80
C GLU A 13 -2.30 -11.81 -17.00
N VAL A 14 -3.47 -12.21 -16.47
CA VAL A 14 -4.30 -11.31 -15.66
C VAL A 14 -3.66 -11.07 -14.30
N PHE A 15 -3.07 -12.11 -13.69
CA PHE A 15 -2.32 -11.96 -12.44
C PHE A 15 -1.07 -11.12 -12.61
N GLU A 16 -0.34 -11.30 -13.71
CA GLU A 16 0.85 -10.52 -14.02
C GLU A 16 0.50 -9.05 -14.32
N ALA A 17 -0.57 -8.80 -15.08
CA ALA A 17 -1.06 -7.45 -15.32
C ALA A 17 -1.45 -6.75 -14.01
N GLY A 18 -2.16 -7.46 -13.13
CA GLY A 18 -2.50 -6.97 -11.80
C GLY A 18 -1.26 -6.68 -10.94
N ALA A 19 -0.31 -7.62 -10.85
CA ALA A 19 0.92 -7.43 -10.08
C ALA A 19 1.76 -6.26 -10.62
N LYS A 20 1.83 -6.10 -11.95
CA LYS A 20 2.51 -4.99 -12.60
C LYS A 20 1.87 -3.64 -12.28
N GLU A 21 0.55 -3.58 -12.16
CA GLU A 21 -0.14 -2.34 -11.74
C GLU A 21 0.32 -1.85 -10.36
N TRP A 22 0.72 -2.77 -9.47
CA TRP A 22 1.12 -2.50 -8.09
C TRP A 22 2.63 -2.63 -7.86
N GLU A 23 3.45 -2.64 -8.92
CA GLU A 23 4.91 -2.87 -8.83
C GLU A 23 5.66 -1.83 -7.96
N PHE A 24 5.10 -0.63 -7.84
CA PHE A 24 5.65 0.45 -7.02
C PHE A 24 4.86 0.70 -5.73
N ALA A 25 4.02 -0.26 -5.34
CA ALA A 25 3.21 -0.11 -4.15
C ALA A 25 3.99 -0.41 -2.87
N LEU A 26 3.58 0.26 -1.80
CA LEU A 26 4.00 -0.02 -0.42
C LEU A 26 2.82 -0.45 0.41
N ILE A 27 3.09 -1.34 1.37
CA ILE A 27 2.19 -1.66 2.46
C ILE A 27 2.65 -0.92 3.70
N GLY A 28 1.72 -0.33 4.46
CA GLY A 28 2.04 0.26 5.74
C GLY A 28 1.00 0.04 6.83
N ILE A 29 1.47 0.03 8.07
CA ILE A 29 0.65 -0.14 9.28
C ILE A 29 1.09 0.91 10.30
N CYS A 30 0.11 1.57 10.94
CA CYS A 30 0.38 2.44 12.08
C CYS A 30 0.52 1.62 13.37
N VAL A 31 1.69 1.69 14.00
CA VAL A 31 2.01 1.04 15.27
C VAL A 31 1.75 1.99 16.44
N GLY A 32 1.27 1.44 17.55
CA GLY A 32 1.09 2.13 18.82
C GLY A 32 -0.29 2.75 19.02
N LYS A 33 -0.81 3.51 18.04
CA LYS A 33 -2.16 4.07 18.12
C LYS A 33 -2.89 4.06 16.78
N LYS A 34 -4.22 3.98 16.86
CA LYS A 34 -5.10 4.11 15.69
C LYS A 34 -5.12 5.57 15.22
N VAL A 35 -4.93 5.78 13.92
CA VAL A 35 -4.96 7.11 13.30
C VAL A 35 -6.15 7.20 12.34
N PRO A 36 -7.02 8.23 12.44
CA PRO A 36 -8.07 8.44 11.45
C PRO A 36 -7.48 8.64 10.05
N PHE A 37 -8.05 7.97 9.05
CA PHE A 37 -7.53 7.99 7.68
C PHE A 37 -7.30 9.41 7.14
N LYS A 38 -8.25 10.34 7.34
CA LYS A 38 -8.11 11.73 6.89
C LYS A 38 -6.90 12.44 7.52
N ALA A 39 -6.62 12.16 8.80
CA ALA A 39 -5.47 12.74 9.49
C ALA A 39 -4.15 12.16 8.95
N LEU A 40 -4.12 10.86 8.68
CA LEU A 40 -2.98 10.19 8.05
C LEU A 40 -2.71 10.74 6.64
N GLN A 41 -3.75 10.78 5.80
CA GLN A 41 -3.66 11.29 4.45
C GLN A 41 -3.18 12.75 4.42
N ALA A 42 -3.68 13.61 5.31
CA ALA A 42 -3.25 15.00 5.39
C ALA A 42 -1.76 15.15 5.77
N VAL A 43 -1.25 14.32 6.69
CA VAL A 43 0.15 14.36 7.09
C VAL A 43 1.05 13.83 5.97
N LEU A 44 0.74 12.67 5.41
CA LEU A 44 1.59 12.02 4.40
C LEU A 44 1.60 12.81 3.09
N ASN A 45 0.46 13.36 2.66
CA ASN A 45 0.42 14.26 1.50
C ASN A 45 1.34 15.47 1.67
N ARG A 46 1.50 15.99 2.89
CA ARG A 46 2.44 17.09 3.15
C ARG A 46 3.88 16.63 3.18
N LYS A 47 4.17 15.50 3.83
CA LYS A 47 5.53 14.96 3.98
C LYS A 47 6.13 14.54 2.63
N TRP A 48 5.31 13.93 1.77
CA TRP A 48 5.76 13.35 0.50
C TRP A 48 5.42 14.22 -0.72
N ALA A 49 4.85 15.42 -0.51
CA ALA A 49 4.43 16.34 -1.60
C ALA A 49 5.53 16.62 -2.64
N LYS A 50 6.79 16.72 -2.19
CA LYS A 50 7.93 17.06 -3.05
C LYS A 50 8.56 15.85 -3.72
N THR A 51 8.26 14.65 -3.24
CA THR A 51 8.87 13.40 -3.71
C THR A 51 8.24 12.97 -5.03
N GLY A 52 6.93 13.11 -5.16
CA GLY A 52 6.20 12.80 -6.39
C GLY A 52 4.74 12.44 -6.11
N MET A 53 4.07 11.93 -7.14
CA MET A 53 2.67 11.53 -7.06
C MET A 53 2.52 10.16 -6.41
N PHE A 54 1.50 10.03 -5.56
CA PHE A 54 1.09 8.77 -4.96
C PHE A 54 -0.39 8.83 -4.58
N SER A 55 -1.02 7.67 -4.39
CA SER A 55 -2.36 7.53 -3.79
C SER A 55 -2.33 6.63 -2.57
N ILE A 56 -3.26 6.87 -1.63
CA ILE A 56 -3.40 6.06 -0.42
C ILE A 56 -4.74 5.34 -0.47
N HIS A 57 -4.69 4.02 -0.34
CA HIS A 57 -5.84 3.14 -0.23
C HIS A 57 -5.83 2.49 1.15
N THR A 58 -6.99 2.14 1.68
CA THR A 58 -7.13 1.38 2.93
C THR A 58 -7.62 -0.02 2.62
N ALA A 59 -6.93 -1.02 3.17
CA ALA A 59 -7.41 -2.38 3.25
C ALA A 59 -7.98 -2.66 4.65
N GLU A 60 -8.42 -3.89 4.89
CA GLU A 60 -8.88 -4.33 6.22
C GLU A 60 -7.75 -4.26 7.26
N ASN A 61 -8.12 -4.36 8.54
CA ASN A 61 -7.17 -4.47 9.67
C ASN A 61 -6.19 -3.29 9.84
N GLY A 62 -6.48 -2.13 9.27
CA GLY A 62 -5.64 -0.94 9.42
C GLY A 62 -4.40 -0.95 8.53
N ILE A 63 -4.41 -1.77 7.48
CA ILE A 63 -3.40 -1.76 6.44
C ILE A 63 -3.68 -0.61 5.48
N TYR A 64 -2.63 0.14 5.16
CA TYR A 64 -2.62 1.17 4.13
C TYR A 64 -1.81 0.67 2.94
N VAL A 65 -2.33 0.88 1.74
CA VAL A 65 -1.63 0.61 0.49
C VAL A 65 -1.30 1.93 -0.18
N PHE A 66 -0.03 2.18 -0.45
CA PHE A 66 0.45 3.39 -1.11
C PHE A 66 0.86 3.06 -2.53
N LYS A 67 0.12 3.53 -3.53
CA LYS A 67 0.48 3.35 -4.94
C LYS A 67 1.35 4.52 -5.37
N CYS A 68 2.64 4.29 -5.59
CA CYS A 68 3.58 5.33 -6.01
C CYS A 68 3.59 5.44 -7.55
N ALA A 69 3.78 6.65 -8.08
CA ALA A 69 3.83 6.85 -9.53
C ALA A 69 5.09 6.28 -10.19
N SER A 70 6.17 6.07 -9.42
CA SER A 70 7.41 5.50 -9.93
C SER A 70 8.21 4.80 -8.83
N ARG A 71 9.22 4.02 -9.25
CA ARG A 71 10.19 3.38 -8.36
C ARG A 71 10.92 4.39 -7.49
N GLU A 72 11.31 5.53 -8.05
CA GLU A 72 12.06 6.57 -7.34
C GLU A 72 11.24 7.17 -6.20
N VAL A 73 9.94 7.39 -6.43
CA VAL A 73 9.02 7.87 -5.39
C VAL A 73 8.89 6.85 -4.26
N ARG A 74 8.71 5.57 -4.63
CA ARG A 74 8.60 4.46 -3.67
C ARG A 74 9.85 4.32 -2.82
N ASP A 75 11.02 4.26 -3.46
CA ASP A 75 12.30 4.01 -2.80
C ASP A 75 12.66 5.19 -1.89
N TRP A 76 12.44 6.43 -2.35
CA TRP A 76 12.62 7.60 -1.50
C TRP A 76 11.73 7.56 -0.25
N ILE A 77 10.46 7.16 -0.40
CA ILE A 77 9.55 7.03 0.76
C ILE A 77 10.06 5.98 1.75
N LEU A 78 10.57 4.83 1.28
CA LEU A 78 11.11 3.78 2.16
C LEU A 78 12.41 4.21 2.85
N ASP A 79 13.36 4.73 2.08
CA ASP A 79 14.71 5.07 2.52
C ASP A 79 14.75 6.22 3.52
N ASN A 80 13.72 7.07 3.51
CA ASN A 80 13.58 8.22 4.42
C ASN A 80 12.67 7.92 5.64
N SER A 81 12.33 6.66 5.90
CA SER A 81 11.71 6.25 7.16
C SER A 81 12.68 6.48 8.34
N PRO A 82 12.21 6.85 9.56
CA PRO A 82 10.88 6.67 10.13
C PRO A 82 9.83 7.74 9.79
N TRP A 83 8.55 7.33 9.67
CA TRP A 83 7.44 8.25 9.44
C TRP A 83 6.44 8.28 10.61
N ASP A 84 6.39 9.39 11.35
CA ASP A 84 5.37 9.54 12.40
C ASP A 84 4.13 10.32 11.93
N VAL A 85 2.95 9.84 12.33
CA VAL A 85 1.66 10.38 11.92
C VAL A 85 0.78 10.62 13.14
N TRP A 86 0.77 11.87 13.62
CA TRP A 86 0.41 12.17 15.02
C TRP A 86 1.27 11.25 15.92
N GLY A 87 1.13 11.05 17.22
CA GLY A 87 2.02 10.07 17.93
C GLY A 87 1.98 8.56 17.52
N ALA A 88 1.81 8.19 16.24
CA ALA A 88 1.84 6.82 15.73
C ALA A 88 3.00 6.63 14.76
N HIS A 89 3.67 5.48 14.81
CA HIS A 89 4.76 5.17 13.89
C HIS A 89 4.23 4.40 12.68
N LEU A 90 4.44 4.91 11.46
CA LEU A 90 4.07 4.22 10.22
C LEU A 90 5.22 3.31 9.79
N ALA A 91 5.04 2.01 10.00
CA ALA A 91 5.93 0.98 9.46
C ALA A 91 5.57 0.75 7.98
N LEU A 92 6.58 0.67 7.11
CA LEU A 92 6.42 0.47 5.67
C LEU A 92 7.21 -0.75 5.19
N ARG A 93 6.67 -1.44 4.19
CA ARG A 93 7.37 -2.47 3.41
C ARG A 93 6.93 -2.44 1.94
N LEU A 94 7.70 -3.09 1.08
CA LEU A 94 7.29 -3.32 -0.30
C LEU A 94 5.99 -4.14 -0.34
N TRP A 95 5.12 -3.80 -1.29
CA TRP A 95 4.04 -4.72 -1.65
C TRP A 95 4.63 -5.90 -2.41
N GLU A 96 4.26 -7.10 -2.00
CA GLU A 96 4.61 -8.34 -2.69
C GLU A 96 3.31 -9.12 -2.91
N ARG A 97 3.09 -9.57 -4.15
CA ARG A 97 1.90 -10.34 -4.54
C ARG A 97 1.59 -11.48 -3.58
N ASP A 98 2.63 -12.18 -3.14
CA ASP A 98 2.51 -13.41 -2.37
C ASP A 98 2.61 -13.16 -0.85
N THR A 99 2.60 -11.89 -0.41
CA THR A 99 2.58 -11.60 1.03
C THR A 99 1.17 -11.62 1.59
N PRO A 100 0.89 -12.48 2.59
CA PRO A 100 -0.39 -12.47 3.27
C PRO A 100 -0.61 -11.12 4.00
N PRO A 101 -1.88 -10.69 4.15
CA PRO A 101 -2.22 -9.50 4.93
C PRO A 101 -1.80 -9.61 6.40
#